data_AF-A0A257SF82-F1
#
_entry.id   AF-A0A257SF82-F1
#
_cell.length_a   1.000
_cell.length_b   1.000
_cell.length_c   1.000
_cell.angle_alpha   90.00
_cell.angle_beta   90.00
_cell.angle_gamma   90.00
#
_symmetry.space_group_name_H-M   'P 1'
#
loop_
_entity.id
_entity.type
_entity.pdbx_description
1 polymer ?
#
loop_
_entity_poly.entity_id
_entity_poly.type
_entity_poly.pdbx_seq_one_letter_code
_entity_poly.pdbx_strand_id
1 'polypeptide(L)'
;MALTLFDLDNTLLSGDSDHAWMKFLSSRGIVDAECFNHRNDQFYADYMAGTLDIQAFLNFQLTPLAAHPRAQLNAWHREYL
;
A
#
# COMPACT_ATOMS: atom_id res chain seq x y z
N MET A 1 -4.14 -10.81 32.81
CA MET A 1 -4.77 -10.00 31.77
C MET A 1 -4.55 -10.72 30.44
N ALA A 2 -5.58 -10.89 29.61
CA ALA A 2 -5.44 -11.59 28.32
C ALA A 2 -5.07 -10.58 27.22
N LEU A 3 -4.10 -10.94 26.39
CA LEU A 3 -3.72 -10.19 25.19
C LEU A 3 -4.37 -10.85 23.97
N THR A 4 -5.01 -10.06 23.13
CA THR A 4 -5.56 -10.50 21.84
C THR A 4 -4.97 -9.65 20.74
N LEU A 5 -4.50 -10.29 19.67
CA LEU A 5 -3.91 -9.65 18.49
C LEU A 5 -4.81 -9.89 17.29
N PHE A 6 -5.03 -8.86 16.49
CA PHE A 6 -5.77 -8.94 15.24
C PHE A 6 -4.90 -8.38 14.13
N ASP A 7 -4.84 -9.12 13.05
CA ASP A 7 -4.36 -8.59 11.77
C ASP A 7 -5.46 -7.71 11.14
N LEU A 8 -5.08 -6.87 10.18
CA LEU A 8 -5.98 -5.89 9.58
C LEU A 8 -6.63 -6.42 8.30
N ASP A 9 -5.82 -6.52 7.23
CA ASP A 9 -6.28 -6.85 5.89
C ASP A 9 -6.67 -8.32 5.80
N ASN A 10 -7.78 -8.59 5.11
CA ASN A 10 -8.40 -9.92 5.02
C ASN A 10 -8.75 -10.56 6.38
N THR A 11 -8.64 -9.82 7.50
CA THR A 11 -8.95 -10.28 8.86
C THR A 11 -10.06 -9.43 9.48
N LEU A 12 -9.78 -8.16 9.76
CA LEU A 12 -10.77 -7.19 10.23
C LEU A 12 -11.47 -6.48 9.06
N LEU A 13 -10.76 -6.32 7.94
CA LEU A 13 -11.28 -5.73 6.71
C LEU A 13 -11.50 -6.80 5.65
N SER A 14 -12.60 -6.69 4.90
CA SER A 14 -12.83 -7.49 3.70
C SER A 14 -12.14 -6.83 2.49
N GLY A 15 -10.82 -6.92 2.45
CA GLY A 15 -10.00 -6.37 1.38
C GLY A 15 -8.56 -6.11 1.80
N ASP A 16 -7.83 -5.49 0.87
CA ASP A 16 -6.43 -5.12 1.01
C ASP A 16 -6.30 -3.59 1.02
N SER A 17 -5.97 -3.05 2.20
CA SER A 17 -5.86 -1.62 2.43
C SER A 17 -4.67 -0.98 1.70
N ASP A 18 -3.58 -1.73 1.47
CA ASP A 18 -2.40 -1.20 0.78
C ASP A 18 -2.68 -0.95 -0.71
N HIS A 19 -3.40 -1.90 -1.33
CA HIS A 19 -3.79 -1.84 -2.73
C HIS A 19 -4.90 -0.81 -2.94
N ALA A 20 -5.85 -0.74 -2.00
CA ALA A 20 -6.92 0.24 -2.02
C ALA A 20 -6.36 1.68 -1.92
N TRP A 21 -5.38 1.91 -1.05
CA TRP A 21 -4.69 3.18 -0.95
C TRP A 21 -3.97 3.58 -2.25
N MET A 22 -3.24 2.64 -2.86
CA MET A 22 -2.55 2.91 -4.13
C MET A 22 -3.51 3.20 -5.28
N LYS A 23 -4.66 2.52 -5.34
CA LYS A 23 -5.73 2.85 -6.30
C LYS A 23 -6.27 4.26 -6.10
N PHE A 24 -6.50 4.66 -4.85
CA PHE A 24 -6.92 6.02 -4.53
C PHE A 24 -5.90 7.05 -5.03
N LEU A 25 -4.61 6.90 -4.70
CA LEU A 25 -3.56 7.80 -5.16
C LEU A 25 -3.46 7.85 -6.70
N SER A 26 -3.58 6.70 -7.36
CA SER A 26 -3.57 6.56 -8.82
C SER A 26 -4.74 7.31 -9.46
N SER A 27 -5.94 7.17 -8.92
CA SER A 27 -7.15 7.85 -9.41
C SER A 27 -7.06 9.39 -9.35
N ARG A 28 -6.18 9.92 -8.48
CA ARG A 28 -5.90 11.35 -8.32
C ARG A 28 -4.70 11.82 -9.13
N GLY A 29 -4.08 10.93 -9.91
CA GLY A 29 -2.88 11.21 -10.70
C GLY A 29 -1.65 11.52 -9.83
N ILE A 30 -1.65 11.11 -8.56
CA ILE A 30 -0.54 11.33 -7.63
C ILE A 30 0.60 10.35 -7.92
N VAL A 31 0.24 9.12 -8.30
CA VAL A 31 1.17 8.10 -8.74
C VAL A 31 0.79 7.62 -10.14
N ASP A 32 1.78 7.19 -10.91
CA ASP A 32 1.55 6.56 -12.21
C ASP A 32 0.95 5.17 -11.99
N ALA A 33 -0.34 5.04 -12.32
CA ALA A 33 -1.11 3.83 -12.11
C ALA A 33 -0.52 2.61 -12.85
N GLU A 34 -0.02 2.80 -14.07
CA GLU A 34 0.46 1.69 -14.90
C GLU A 34 1.80 1.18 -14.37
N CYS A 35 2.72 2.10 -14.07
CA CYS A 35 4.01 1.77 -13.47
C CYS A 35 3.81 1.10 -12.10
N PHE A 36 2.90 1.62 -11.27
CA PHE A 36 2.66 1.07 -9.95
C PHE A 36 2.02 -0.30 -9.99
N ASN A 37 0.98 -0.51 -10.80
CA ASN A 37 0.30 -1.80 -10.91
C ASN A 37 1.26 -2.89 -11.41
N HIS A 38 2.03 -2.62 -12.46
CA HIS A 38 2.98 -3.60 -12.99
C HIS A 38 4.00 -4.05 -11.92
N ARG A 39 4.53 -3.08 -11.16
CA ARG A 39 5.52 -3.38 -10.12
C ARG A 39 4.89 -4.10 -8.92
N ASN A 40 3.64 -3.76 -8.58
CA ASN A 40 2.90 -4.46 -7.52
C ASN A 40 2.57 -5.90 -7.91
N ASP A 41 2.16 -6.15 -9.17
CA ASP A 41 1.91 -7.49 -9.69
C ASP A 41 3.17 -8.36 -9.66
N GLN A 42 4.34 -7.78 -9.98
CA GLN A 42 5.62 -8.46 -9.84
C GLN A 42 5.90 -8.83 -8.37
N PHE A 43 5.76 -7.88 -7.43
CA PHE A 43 5.97 -8.17 -6.02
C PHE A 43 4.97 -9.20 -5.47
N TYR A 44 3.73 -9.19 -5.94
CA TYR A 44 2.75 -10.19 -5.58
C TYR A 44 3.14 -11.58 -6.10
N ALA A 45 3.65 -11.68 -7.33
CA ALA A 45 4.17 -12.92 -7.88
C ALA A 45 5.40 -13.42 -7.08
N ASP A 46 6.34 -12.54 -6.73
CA ASP A 46 7.50 -12.87 -5.91
C ASP A 46 7.09 -13.32 -4.49
N TYR A 47 6.06 -12.70 -3.93
CA TYR A 47 5.47 -13.11 -2.65
C TYR A 47 4.87 -14.51 -2.73
N MET A 48 4.08 -14.80 -3.76
CA MET A 48 3.50 -16.13 -4.01
C MET A 48 4.59 -17.19 -4.25
N ALA A 49 5.71 -16.81 -4.86
CA ALA A 49 6.87 -17.68 -5.06
C ALA A 49 7.74 -17.85 -3.80
N GLY A 50 7.50 -17.07 -2.75
CA GLY A 50 8.33 -17.06 -1.53
C GLY A 50 9.71 -16.44 -1.72
N THR A 51 9.90 -15.64 -2.78
CA THR A 51 11.19 -15.02 -3.16
C THR A 51 11.17 -13.49 -3.04
N LEU A 52 10.12 -12.92 -2.45
CA LEU A 52 9.97 -11.47 -2.29
C LEU A 52 11.14 -10.86 -1.51
N ASP A 53 11.80 -9.87 -2.14
CA ASP A 53 12.63 -8.92 -1.41
C ASP A 53 11.72 -7.89 -0.71
N ILE A 54 11.52 -8.11 0.60
CA ILE A 54 10.66 -7.26 1.42
C ILE A 54 11.17 -5.80 1.50
N GLN A 55 12.48 -5.58 1.42
CA GLN A 55 13.04 -4.22 1.48
C GLN A 55 12.78 -3.48 0.17
N ALA A 56 12.92 -4.16 -0.96
CA ALA A 56 12.58 -3.60 -2.27
C ALA A 56 11.08 -3.25 -2.36
N PHE A 57 10.21 -4.14 -1.88
CA PHE A 57 8.77 -3.91 -1.81
C PHE A 57 8.43 -2.69 -0.95
N LEU A 58 8.95 -2.61 0.28
CA LEU A 58 8.66 -1.49 1.18
C LEU A 58 9.18 -0.16 0.64
N ASN A 59 10.40 -0.13 0.06
CA ASN A 59 10.93 1.08 -0.55
C ASN A 59 10.01 1.58 -1.67
N PHE A 60 9.46 0.66 -2.47
CA PHE A 60 8.51 0.99 -3.52
C PHE A 60 7.16 1.47 -2.96
N GLN A 61 6.49 0.68 -2.11
CA GLN A 61 5.19 1.02 -1.51
C GLN A 61 5.22 2.35 -0.75
N LEU A 62 6.33 2.64 -0.05
CA LEU A 62 6.44 3.84 0.79
C LEU A 62 6.94 5.08 0.03
N THR A 63 7.30 4.95 -1.26
CA THR A 63 7.82 6.07 -2.07
C THR A 63 6.89 7.30 -2.04
N PRO A 64 5.56 7.19 -2.20
CA PRO A 64 4.68 8.35 -2.15
C PRO A 64 4.69 9.03 -0.78
N LEU A 65 4.87 8.27 0.31
CA LEU A 65 4.93 8.84 1.65
C LEU A 65 6.22 9.65 1.87
N ALA A 66 7.32 9.23 1.26
CA ALA A 66 8.58 9.97 1.30
C ALA A 66 8.57 11.21 0.39
N ALA A 67 7.81 11.18 -0.71
CA ALA A 67 7.78 12.23 -1.72
C ALA A 67 6.92 13.46 -1.33
N HIS A 68 6.05 13.34 -0.33
CA HIS A 68 5.05 14.37 -0.01
C HIS A 68 5.11 14.83 1.45
N PRO A 69 4.90 16.13 1.74
CA PRO A 69 4.82 16.62 3.11
C PRO A 69 3.70 15.94 3.91
N ARG A 70 3.94 15.72 5.21
CA ARG A 70 2.96 15.09 6.12
C ARG A 70 1.57 15.75 6.07
N ALA A 71 1.50 17.08 5.94
CA ALA A 71 0.22 17.79 5.84
C ALA A 71 -0.61 17.38 4.62
N GLN A 72 0.04 17.14 3.48
CA GLN A 72 -0.60 16.69 2.25
C GLN A 72 -1.04 15.22 2.38
N LEU A 73 -0.18 14.36 2.93
CA LEU A 73 -0.52 12.96 3.22
C LEU A 73 -1.75 12.85 4.13
N ASN A 74 -1.82 13.68 5.17
CA ASN A 74 -2.96 13.72 6.08
C ASN A 74 -4.24 14.21 5.38
N ALA A 75 -4.13 15.12 4.41
CA ALA A 75 -5.28 15.58 3.64
C ALA A 75 -5.83 14.46 2.74
N TRP A 76 -4.95 13.76 2.02
CA TRP A 76 -5.32 12.61 1.18
C TRP A 76 -5.90 11.46 1.98
N HIS A 77 -5.31 11.14 3.14
CA HIS A 77 -5.82 10.09 4.02
C HIS A 77 -7.24 10.40 4.53
N ARG A 78 -7.54 11.66 4.84
CA ARG A 78 -8.91 12.09 5.21
C ARG A 78 -9.90 12.05 4.07
N GLU A 79 -9.44 12.16 2.83
CA GLU A 79 -10.30 12.06 1.64
C GLU A 79 -10.55 10.60 1.24
N TYR A 80 -9.60 9.71 1.54
CA TYR A 80 -9.72 8.28 1.30
C TYR A 80 -10.69 7.58 2.27
N LEU A 81 -10.69 8.00 3.54
CA LEU A 81 -11.59 7.48 4.59
C LEU A 81 -12.99 8.13 4.51
#